data_AF-A0A0L0FD82-F1
#
_entry.id   AF-A0A0L0FD82-F1
#
_cell.length_a   1.000
_cell.length_b   1.000
_cell.length_c   1.000
_cell.angle_alpha   90.00
_cell.angle_beta   90.00
_cell.angle_gamma   90.00
#
_symmetry.space_group_name_H-M   'P 1'
#
loop_
_entity.id
_entity.type
_entity.pdbx_description
1 polymer ?
#
loop_
_entity_poly.entity_id
_entity_poly.type
_entity_poly.pdbx_seq_one_letter_code
_entity_poly.pdbx_strand_id
1 'polypeptide(L)'
;MAYRDRRTHRAARADLNVINCHRRYTYLDYSQSEFRLREPKAQAYLPLERAYRYSPIPYDLDPQYHHKVLGGQAQLFTEYITSWAHLMYMAYPRTCAIADRLWNTNGTTDYDEFKERLAIHLDRLKALGVNYRQPDEIQTTA
;
A
#
# COMPACT_ATOMS: atom_id res chain seq x y z
N MET A 1 -1.48 -15.50 -6.55
CA MET A 1 -1.10 -14.07 -6.45
C MET A 1 -1.31 -13.38 -7.79
N ALA A 2 -2.01 -12.24 -7.82
CA ALA A 2 -2.35 -11.52 -9.05
C ALA A 2 -1.93 -10.04 -8.94
N TYR A 3 -0.95 -9.61 -9.73
CA TYR A 3 -0.31 -8.28 -9.58
C TYR A 3 -0.46 -7.36 -10.80
N ARG A 4 -0.97 -7.86 -11.92
CA ARG A 4 -1.19 -7.12 -13.18
C ARG A 4 -2.67 -7.11 -13.57
N ASP A 5 -3.00 -6.19 -14.47
CA ASP A 5 -4.38 -5.92 -14.90
C ASP A 5 -5.12 -7.22 -15.31
N ARG A 6 -6.38 -7.35 -14.87
CA ARG A 6 -7.30 -8.47 -15.15
C ARG A 6 -6.86 -9.86 -14.68
N ARG A 7 -5.73 -10.01 -13.97
CA ARG A 7 -5.27 -11.32 -13.47
C ARG A 7 -6.20 -11.90 -12.40
N THR A 8 -6.74 -11.06 -11.52
CA THR A 8 -7.73 -11.46 -10.51
C THR A 8 -9.00 -12.01 -11.17
N HIS A 9 -9.57 -11.30 -12.15
CA HIS A 9 -10.75 -11.75 -12.88
C HIS A 9 -10.53 -13.09 -13.58
N ARG A 10 -9.39 -13.25 -14.27
CA ARG A 10 -9.08 -14.49 -15.00
C ARG A 10 -8.94 -15.67 -14.05
N ALA A 11 -8.24 -15.50 -12.94
CA ALA A 11 -8.04 -16.56 -11.97
C ALA A 11 -9.36 -16.95 -11.27
N ALA A 12 -10.17 -15.97 -10.85
CA ALA A 12 -11.45 -16.25 -10.22
C ALA A 12 -12.46 -16.96 -11.15
N ARG A 13 -12.52 -16.58 -12.43
CA ARG A 13 -13.33 -17.27 -13.46
C ARG A 13 -12.83 -18.67 -13.78
N ALA A 14 -11.56 -18.95 -13.53
CA ALA A 14 -10.95 -20.27 -13.64
C ALA A 14 -11.08 -21.08 -12.34
N ASP A 15 -11.99 -20.68 -11.44
CA ASP A 15 -12.27 -21.32 -10.15
C ASP A 15 -11.11 -21.28 -9.12
N LEU A 16 -10.07 -20.48 -9.38
CA LEU A 16 -8.90 -20.37 -8.51
C LEU A 16 -9.09 -19.32 -7.41
N ASN A 17 -8.56 -19.62 -6.23
CA ASN A 17 -8.42 -18.64 -5.16
C ASN A 17 -7.29 -17.64 -5.45
N VAL A 18 -7.48 -16.38 -5.07
CA VAL A 18 -6.60 -15.28 -5.45
C VAL A 18 -6.22 -14.40 -4.26
N ILE A 19 -4.92 -14.18 -4.10
CA ILE A 19 -4.38 -13.01 -3.39
C ILE A 19 -4.20 -11.90 -4.44
N ASN A 20 -5.00 -10.84 -4.34
CA ASN A 20 -4.94 -9.69 -5.25
C ASN A 20 -3.90 -8.70 -4.73
N CYS A 21 -2.82 -8.45 -5.47
CA CYS A 21 -1.77 -7.52 -5.06
C CYS A 21 -1.46 -6.57 -6.23
N HIS A 22 -2.51 -5.92 -6.73
CA HIS A 22 -2.43 -5.11 -7.94
C HIS A 22 -1.35 -4.02 -7.83
N ARG A 23 -0.43 -4.00 -8.80
CA ARG A 23 0.80 -3.21 -8.68
C ARG A 23 0.62 -1.72 -8.46
N ARG A 24 -0.49 -1.17 -8.97
CA ARG A 24 -0.82 0.27 -8.86
C ARG A 24 -1.11 0.72 -7.43
N TYR A 25 -1.25 -0.21 -6.49
CA TYR A 25 -1.66 0.05 -5.11
C TYR A 25 -0.69 -0.52 -4.07
N THR A 26 0.08 -1.55 -4.43
CA THR A 26 0.75 -2.42 -3.43
C THR A 26 2.25 -2.63 -3.64
N TYR A 27 2.85 -2.00 -4.65
CA TYR A 27 4.31 -2.04 -4.91
C TYR A 27 5.00 -0.91 -4.15
N LEU A 28 5.61 -1.27 -3.02
CA LEU A 28 6.26 -0.34 -2.12
C LEU A 28 7.64 0.11 -2.63
N ASP A 29 8.18 -0.53 -3.67
CA ASP A 29 9.40 -0.10 -4.38
C ASP A 29 9.17 1.09 -5.34
N TYR A 30 7.94 1.60 -5.43
CA TYR A 30 7.61 2.79 -6.20
C TYR A 30 7.89 4.07 -5.38
N SER A 31 8.23 5.16 -6.07
CA SER A 31 8.43 6.50 -5.49
C SER A 31 7.19 6.93 -4.72
N GLN A 32 7.40 7.66 -3.64
CA GLN A 32 6.33 8.19 -2.78
C GLN A 32 5.99 9.65 -3.08
N SER A 33 6.88 10.37 -3.77
CA SER A 33 6.68 11.75 -4.21
C SER A 33 6.73 11.88 -5.73
N GLU A 34 6.10 12.93 -6.24
CA GLU A 34 6.28 13.39 -7.61
C GLU A 34 7.64 14.09 -7.80
N PHE A 35 8.23 14.64 -6.73
CA PHE A 35 9.54 15.29 -6.75
C PHE A 35 10.68 14.28 -6.75
N ARG A 36 10.81 13.54 -7.86
CA ARG A 36 11.75 12.41 -7.99
C ARG A 36 13.21 12.75 -7.71
N LEU A 37 13.63 14.00 -7.88
CA LEU A 37 15.00 14.43 -7.59
C LEU A 37 15.34 14.41 -6.09
N ARG A 38 14.33 14.40 -5.21
CA ARG A 38 14.49 14.34 -3.75
C ARG A 38 14.15 12.96 -3.16
N GLU A 39 13.81 12.00 -4.02
CA GLU A 39 13.45 10.64 -3.63
C GLU A 39 14.54 9.65 -4.03
N PRO A 40 14.67 8.52 -3.31
CA PRO A 40 15.50 7.41 -3.79
C PRO A 40 15.06 6.92 -5.17
N LYS A 41 16.00 6.30 -5.90
CA LYS A 41 15.70 5.71 -7.20
C LYS A 41 14.61 4.64 -7.07
N ALA A 42 13.54 4.78 -7.85
CA ALA A 42 12.37 3.92 -7.81
C ALA A 42 11.78 3.68 -9.22
N GLN A 43 10.99 2.61 -9.37
CA GLN A 43 10.48 2.18 -10.69
C GLN A 43 9.30 3.02 -11.21
N ALA A 44 8.35 3.36 -10.33
CA ALA A 44 7.14 4.10 -10.68
C ALA A 44 6.69 5.00 -9.52
N TYR A 45 5.40 5.38 -9.44
CA TYR A 45 4.86 6.29 -8.44
C TYR A 45 3.65 5.69 -7.72
N LEU A 46 3.70 5.64 -6.40
CA LEU A 46 2.62 5.21 -5.51
C LEU A 46 2.60 6.13 -4.27
N PRO A 47 1.79 7.21 -4.29
CA PRO A 47 1.59 8.04 -3.12
C PRO A 47 0.78 7.32 -2.04
N LEU A 48 0.85 7.83 -0.81
CA LEU A 48 0.17 7.27 0.35
C LEU A 48 -1.35 7.12 0.14
N GLU A 49 -2.01 8.17 -0.36
CA GLU A 49 -3.45 8.15 -0.64
C GLU A 49 -3.85 7.01 -1.59
N ARG A 50 -3.04 6.78 -2.63
CA ARG A 50 -3.30 5.70 -3.58
C ARG A 50 -3.12 4.34 -2.92
N ALA A 51 -2.13 4.16 -2.05
CA ALA A 51 -1.99 2.93 -1.27
C ALA A 51 -3.20 2.71 -0.34
N TYR A 52 -3.73 3.77 0.29
CA TYR A 52 -4.92 3.71 1.13
C TYR A 52 -6.21 3.44 0.35
N ARG A 53 -6.31 3.84 -0.92
CA ARG A 53 -7.48 3.52 -1.76
C ARG A 53 -7.51 2.08 -2.27
N TYR A 54 -6.60 1.24 -1.80
CA TYR A 54 -6.55 -0.17 -2.16
C TYR A 54 -7.78 -0.93 -1.64
N SER A 55 -8.31 -1.80 -2.50
CA SER A 55 -9.31 -2.82 -2.15
C SER A 55 -8.86 -4.17 -2.70
N PRO A 56 -8.87 -5.24 -1.89
CA PRO A 56 -8.54 -6.58 -2.37
C PRO A 56 -9.57 -7.08 -3.39
N ILE A 57 -10.84 -6.69 -3.28
CA ILE A 57 -11.88 -7.02 -4.25
C ILE A 57 -11.94 -5.89 -5.30
N PRO A 58 -11.60 -6.15 -6.58
CA PRO A 58 -11.76 -5.15 -7.65
C PRO A 58 -13.23 -4.73 -7.79
N TYR A 59 -13.49 -3.43 -7.95
CA TYR A 59 -14.85 -2.88 -8.06
C TYR A 59 -15.63 -3.45 -9.27
N ASP A 60 -14.92 -3.88 -10.31
CA ASP A 60 -15.47 -4.42 -11.54
C ASP A 60 -15.38 -5.96 -11.60
N LEU A 61 -15.10 -6.62 -10.47
CA LEU A 61 -15.24 -8.07 -10.34
C LEU A 61 -16.72 -8.40 -10.09
N ASP A 62 -17.28 -9.30 -10.90
CA ASP A 62 -18.65 -9.77 -10.73
C ASP A 62 -18.83 -10.36 -9.31
N PRO A 63 -19.90 -9.96 -8.57
CA PRO A 63 -20.19 -10.41 -7.21
C PRO A 63 -20.09 -11.91 -6.99
N GLN A 64 -20.45 -12.72 -8.00
CA GLN A 64 -20.39 -14.19 -7.88
C GLN A 64 -18.96 -14.68 -7.60
N TYR A 65 -17.93 -13.93 -7.96
CA TYR A 65 -16.52 -14.29 -7.77
C TYR A 65 -15.85 -13.64 -6.57
N HIS A 66 -16.55 -12.79 -5.80
CA HIS A 66 -15.94 -12.08 -4.67
C HIS A 66 -15.33 -13.04 -3.64
N HIS A 67 -15.99 -14.17 -3.39
CA HIS A 67 -15.52 -15.21 -2.47
C HIS A 67 -14.22 -15.91 -2.90
N LYS A 68 -13.79 -15.77 -4.17
CA LYS A 68 -12.51 -16.30 -4.66
C LYS A 68 -11.32 -15.42 -4.28
N VAL A 69 -11.56 -14.17 -3.85
CA VAL A 69 -10.51 -13.26 -3.41
C VAL A 69 -10.27 -13.48 -1.92
N LEU A 70 -9.16 -14.11 -1.58
CA LEU A 70 -8.80 -14.42 -0.19
C LEU A 70 -8.25 -13.21 0.57
N GLY A 71 -7.78 -12.19 -0.15
CA GLY A 71 -7.20 -10.99 0.44
C GLY A 71 -6.17 -10.34 -0.47
N GLY A 72 -5.22 -9.63 0.14
CA GLY A 72 -4.17 -8.91 -0.56
C GLY A 72 -2.82 -8.97 0.12
N GLN A 73 -1.84 -8.38 -0.55
CA GLN A 73 -0.44 -8.36 -0.11
C GLN A 73 0.23 -7.08 -0.61
N ALA A 74 1.10 -6.50 0.21
CA ALA A 74 2.06 -5.50 -0.19
C ALA A 74 3.40 -6.16 -0.50
N GLN A 75 4.08 -5.71 -1.55
CA GLN A 75 5.39 -6.25 -1.93
C GLN A 75 6.40 -5.11 -2.08
N LEU A 76 7.63 -5.42 -1.69
CA LEU A 76 8.78 -4.52 -1.78
C LEU A 76 9.89 -5.28 -2.49
N PHE A 77 10.11 -4.94 -3.75
CA PHE A 77 11.27 -5.42 -4.49
C PHE A 77 12.48 -4.54 -4.20
N THR A 78 13.68 -5.12 -4.13
CA THR A 78 14.85 -4.47 -3.54
C THR A 78 15.94 -4.15 -4.55
N GLU A 79 15.64 -4.07 -5.85
CA GLU A 79 16.66 -3.88 -6.90
C GLU A 79 17.49 -2.60 -6.69
N TYR A 80 16.88 -1.54 -6.12
CA TYR A 80 17.55 -0.28 -5.80
C TYR A 80 17.71 -0.03 -4.28
N ILE A 81 17.31 -0.99 -3.44
CA ILE A 81 17.29 -0.84 -1.99
C ILE A 81 18.52 -1.50 -1.39
N THR A 82 19.48 -0.67 -0.98
CA THR A 82 20.83 -1.11 -0.60
C THR A 82 21.10 -1.08 0.91
N SER A 83 20.15 -0.62 1.73
CA SER A 83 20.30 -0.55 3.19
C SER A 83 18.98 -0.78 3.91
N TRP A 84 19.05 -1.14 5.19
CA TRP A 84 17.87 -1.32 6.03
C TRP A 84 17.09 -0.01 6.24
N ALA A 85 17.80 1.11 6.40
CA ALA A 85 17.18 2.44 6.47
C ALA A 85 16.41 2.79 5.19
N HIS A 86 16.94 2.44 4.01
CA HIS A 86 16.25 2.64 2.74
C HIS A 86 15.02 1.70 2.63
N LEU A 87 15.15 0.45 3.08
CA LEU A 87 14.02 -0.50 3.10
C LEU A 87 12.85 0.04 3.95
N MET A 88 13.12 0.50 5.17
CA MET A 88 12.10 1.11 6.04
C MET A 88 11.48 2.35 5.41
N TYR A 89 12.28 3.18 4.73
CA TYR A 89 11.81 4.39 4.06
C TYR A 89 10.83 4.08 2.95
N MET A 90 11.10 3.03 2.16
CA MET A 90 10.21 2.59 1.09
C MET A 90 8.96 1.88 1.63
N ALA A 91 9.09 1.11 2.70
CA ALA A 91 7.98 0.35 3.28
C ALA A 91 6.97 1.23 4.04
N TYR A 92 7.44 2.19 4.82
CA TYR A 92 6.63 2.97 5.75
C TYR A 92 6.50 4.44 5.31
N PRO A 93 5.30 5.04 5.42
CA PRO A 93 4.11 4.51 6.13
C PRO A 93 3.08 3.80 5.25
N ARG A 94 3.33 3.59 3.95
CA ARG A 94 2.35 2.96 3.03
C ARG A 94 1.91 1.55 3.44
N THR A 95 2.77 0.80 4.12
CA THR A 95 2.38 -0.50 4.72
C THR A 95 1.24 -0.34 5.72
N CYS A 96 1.22 0.74 6.52
CA CYS A 96 0.12 1.03 7.46
C CYS A 96 -1.20 1.27 6.72
N ALA A 97 -1.15 1.98 5.59
CA ALA A 97 -2.33 2.21 4.75
C ALA A 97 -2.89 0.90 4.18
N ILE A 98 -2.02 0.04 3.64
CA ILE A 98 -2.46 -1.25 3.08
C ILE A 98 -2.99 -2.18 4.20
N ALA A 99 -2.35 -2.18 5.37
CA ALA A 99 -2.81 -2.96 6.53
C ALA A 99 -4.20 -2.51 7.01
N ASP A 100 -4.42 -1.19 7.13
CA ASP A 100 -5.74 -0.63 7.48
C ASP A 100 -6.82 -1.13 6.50
N ARG A 101 -6.56 -1.07 5.20
CA ARG A 101 -7.53 -1.52 4.17
C ARG A 101 -7.78 -3.02 4.13
N LEU A 102 -6.77 -3.82 4.44
CA LEU A 102 -6.92 -5.28 4.48
C LEU A 102 -7.65 -5.76 5.72
N TRP A 103 -7.52 -5.03 6.84
CA TRP A 103 -8.19 -5.37 8.09
C TRP A 103 -9.59 -4.76 8.18
N ASN A 104 -9.76 -3.52 7.72
CA ASN A 104 -10.98 -2.75 7.84
C ASN A 104 -11.82 -2.80 6.55
N THR A 105 -12.31 -3.99 6.22
CA THR A 105 -13.08 -4.21 4.97
C THR A 105 -14.46 -3.56 4.98
N ASN A 106 -15.04 -3.32 6.16
CA ASN A 106 -16.40 -2.78 6.34
C ASN A 106 -16.44 -1.37 6.96
N GLY A 107 -15.29 -0.81 7.35
CA GLY A 107 -15.25 0.51 7.98
C GLY A 107 -15.14 1.65 6.99
N THR A 108 -15.07 2.86 7.57
CA THR A 108 -14.83 4.11 6.86
C THR A 108 -13.66 4.01 5.88
N THR A 109 -13.87 4.46 4.66
CA THR A 109 -12.82 4.66 3.65
C THR A 109 -12.36 6.10 3.60
N ASP A 110 -12.66 6.88 4.65
CA ASP A 110 -12.27 8.28 4.74
C ASP A 110 -10.75 8.38 4.90
N TYR A 111 -10.13 9.14 4.00
CA TYR A 111 -8.70 9.32 3.98
C TYR A 111 -8.23 10.36 5.00
N ASP A 112 -9.04 11.38 5.28
CA ASP A 112 -8.70 12.41 6.26
C ASP A 112 -8.69 11.81 7.66
N GLU A 113 -9.68 10.99 8.00
CA GLU A 113 -9.70 10.24 9.26
C GLU A 113 -8.50 9.29 9.39
N PHE A 114 -8.11 8.62 8.29
CA PHE A 114 -6.91 7.79 8.28
C PHE A 114 -5.64 8.60 8.54
N LYS A 115 -5.50 9.80 7.97
CA LYS A 115 -4.34 10.66 8.20
C LYS A 115 -4.23 11.05 9.68
N GLU A 116 -5.33 11.33 10.36
CA GLU A 116 -5.33 11.61 11.80
C GLU A 116 -4.83 10.41 12.61
N ARG A 117 -5.35 9.21 12.34
CA ARG A 117 -4.88 7.98 13.00
C ARG A 117 -3.42 7.68 12.67
N LEU A 118 -3.02 7.91 11.42
CA LEU A 118 -1.65 7.69 10.97
C LEU A 118 -0.69 8.66 11.65
N ALA A 119 -1.05 9.94 11.82
CA ALA A 119 -0.21 10.94 12.49
C ALA A 119 0.21 10.45 13.89
N ILE A 120 -0.75 9.94 14.68
CA ILE A 120 -0.48 9.35 16.00
C ILE A 120 0.39 8.09 15.89
N HIS A 121 0.21 7.29 14.84
CA HIS A 121 1.01 6.08 14.64
C HIS A 121 2.45 6.38 14.19
N LEU A 122 2.70 7.49 13.49
CA LEU A 122 4.04 7.91 13.10
C LEU A 122 4.94 8.14 14.32
N ASP A 123 4.40 8.68 15.42
CA ASP A 123 5.14 8.84 16.68
C ASP A 123 5.60 7.49 17.25
N ARG A 124 4.76 6.45 17.11
CA ARG A 124 5.12 5.08 17.53
C ARG A 124 6.20 4.49 16.63
N LEU A 125 6.11 4.69 15.31
CA LEU A 125 7.15 4.28 14.37
C LEU A 125 8.48 4.99 14.67
N LYS A 126 8.44 6.28 14.98
CA LYS A 126 9.60 7.08 15.39
C LYS A 126 10.21 6.53 16.68
N ALA A 127 9.41 6.25 17.70
CA ALA A 127 9.87 5.67 18.97
C ALA A 127 10.50 4.27 18.79
N LEU A 128 10.05 3.50 17.79
CA LEU A 128 10.62 2.21 17.42
C LEU A 128 11.87 2.30 16.53
N GLY A 129 12.33 3.51 16.19
CA GLY A 129 13.49 3.73 15.32
C GLY A 129 13.24 3.37 13.85
N VAL A 130 11.98 3.34 13.40
CA VAL A 130 11.65 3.08 12.01
C VAL A 130 11.95 4.32 11.17
N ASN A 131 12.86 4.19 10.20
CA ASN A 131 13.19 5.26 9.25
C ASN A 131 12.09 5.38 8.17
N TYR A 132 10.88 5.79 8.53
CA TYR A 132 9.77 5.98 7.59
C TYR A 132 9.93 7.28 6.78
N ARG A 133 9.28 7.36 5.62
CA ARG A 133 9.17 8.63 4.88
C ARG A 133 8.08 9.51 5.51
N GLN A 134 8.41 10.74 5.90
CA GLN A 134 7.40 11.72 6.32
C GLN A 134 6.39 11.99 5.18
N PRO A 135 5.08 11.75 5.36
CA PRO A 135 4.08 12.12 4.36
C PRO A 135 3.99 13.64 4.21
N ASP A 136 3.88 14.13 2.98
CA ASP A 136 3.85 15.58 2.69
C ASP A 136 2.57 16.25 3.23
N GLU A 137 1.51 15.45 3.39
CA GLU A 137 0.17 15.85 3.81
C GLU A 137 -0.12 15.68 5.30
N ILE A 138 0.86 15.21 6.09
CA ILE A 138 0.75 15.04 7.53
C ILE A 138 1.87 15.83 8.19
N GLN A 139 1.53 16.85 8.94
CA GLN A 139 2.47 17.56 9.80
C GLN A 139 2.56 16.80 11.13
N THR A 140 3.76 16.35 11.50
CA THR A 140 4.02 15.84 12.84
C THR A 140 4.23 17.02 13.77
N THR A 141 3.57 17.04 14.93
CA THR A 141 3.91 17.98 16.00
C THR A 141 5.30 17.64 16.53
N ALA A 142 6.16 18.65 16.60
CA ALA A 142 7.54 18.53 17.03
C ALA A 142 7.67 18.08 18.49
#